data_AF-A0A839GG59-F1
#
_entry.id   AF-A0A839GG59-F1
#
_cell.length_a   1.000
_cell.length_b   1.000
_cell.length_c   1.000
_cell.angle_alpha   90.00
_cell.angle_beta   90.00
_cell.angle_gamma   90.00
#
_symmetry.space_group_name_H-M   'P 1'
#
loop_
_entity.id
_entity.type
_entity.pdbx_description
1 polymer ?
#
loop_
_entity_poly.entity_id
_entity_poly.type
_entity_poly.pdbx_seq_one_letter_code
_entity_poly.pdbx_strand_id
1 'polypeptide(L)'
;MTPSYLKQFLFLLVVLLTFTACGDEDEEVKPSEKPFVITDHFVAGTITPQSNSYTSVFFISLLENNKAVFMGTGNNLTGDYTLTKDSLIVTISDPNNYRIAKFKLNEKREVTWAYYKALTMEYKATGNLLPLAKENQLAGKTFKGEEFKMGPVSNRPNLMYKFNAQGTAFGTGVDAAALDANANAVELLNNSAFRYKSGSTTEIGFVNGNQLTVFRSSGLFYYGNYTQQ
;
A
#
# COMPACT_ATOMS: atom_id res chain seq x y z
N MET A 1 52.35 7.29 66.55
CA MET A 1 52.02 8.28 65.51
C MET A 1 52.29 7.65 64.16
N THR A 2 51.23 7.54 63.36
CA THR A 2 51.09 6.78 62.12
C THR A 2 51.79 7.45 60.94
N PRO A 3 52.64 6.73 60.18
CA PRO A 3 53.06 7.19 58.86
C PRO A 3 52.20 6.57 57.75
N SER A 4 51.53 7.46 57.01
CA SER A 4 51.57 7.55 55.53
C SER A 4 51.56 6.25 54.71
N TYR A 5 50.39 5.64 54.55
CA TYR A 5 50.11 4.66 53.46
C TYR A 5 49.29 5.24 52.29
N LEU A 6 48.99 6.54 52.31
CA LEU A 6 48.06 7.14 51.33
C LEU A 6 48.70 7.57 50.00
N LYS A 7 50.04 7.58 49.90
CA LYS A 7 50.73 8.09 48.69
C LYS A 7 51.24 7.02 47.72
N GLN A 8 51.22 5.73 48.08
CA GLN A 8 51.66 4.65 47.17
C GLN A 8 50.52 3.99 46.40
N PHE A 9 49.26 4.15 46.81
CA PHE A 9 48.12 3.61 46.07
C PHE A 9 47.67 4.47 44.88
N LEU A 10 48.05 5.76 44.85
CA LEU A 10 47.59 6.68 43.80
C LEU A 10 48.41 6.61 42.50
N PHE A 11 49.61 6.02 42.54
CA PHE A 11 50.47 5.89 41.35
C PHE A 11 50.23 4.58 40.58
N LEU A 12 49.66 3.55 41.22
CA LEU A 12 49.37 2.26 40.56
C LEU A 12 48.08 2.29 39.72
N LEU A 13 47.18 3.26 39.97
CA LEU A 13 45.91 3.38 39.23
C LEU A 13 46.06 4.16 37.90
N VAL A 14 47.12 4.95 37.73
CA VAL A 14 47.34 5.75 36.50
C VAL A 14 48.10 4.95 35.43
N VAL A 15 48.90 3.96 35.82
CA VAL A 15 49.68 3.13 34.88
C VAL A 15 48.88 1.94 34.32
N LEU A 16 47.77 1.55 34.96
CA LEU A 16 46.88 0.51 34.43
C LEU A 16 45.87 1.01 33.38
N LEU A 17 45.86 2.30 33.04
CA LEU A 17 44.99 2.87 32.01
C LEU A 17 45.66 3.01 30.63
N THR A 18 46.91 2.57 30.47
CA THR A 18 47.67 2.79 29.20
C THR A 18 47.93 1.53 28.37
N PHE A 19 47.29 0.39 28.66
CA PHE A 19 47.41 -0.82 27.82
C PHE A 19 46.09 -1.59 27.65
N THR A 20 45.10 -0.95 27.03
CA THR A 20 44.20 -1.60 26.05
C THR A 20 43.75 -0.55 25.03
N ALA A 21 44.73 0.11 24.41
CA ALA A 21 44.57 0.65 23.06
C ALA A 21 45.00 -0.45 22.09
N CYS A 22 44.13 -1.45 21.92
CA CYS A 22 44.15 -2.34 20.76
C CYS A 22 42.90 -1.96 19.99
N GLY A 23 43.09 -1.33 18.84
CA GLY A 23 41.99 -0.89 17.99
C GLY A 23 41.17 -2.08 17.57
N ASP A 24 39.93 -2.10 18.01
CA ASP A 24 38.86 -2.61 17.19
C ASP A 24 38.22 -1.36 16.60
N GLU A 25 38.36 -1.22 15.29
CA GLU A 25 37.60 -0.28 14.50
C GLU A 25 36.13 -0.39 14.92
N ASP A 26 35.52 0.75 15.21
CA ASP A 26 34.08 0.87 15.37
C ASP A 26 33.40 0.18 14.17
N GLU A 27 33.07 -1.11 14.32
CA GLU A 27 32.04 -1.73 13.52
C GLU A 27 30.77 -0.98 13.90
N GLU A 28 30.50 0.06 13.11
CA GLU A 28 29.21 0.68 12.95
C GLU A 28 28.21 -0.47 12.90
N VAL A 29 27.54 -0.74 14.02
CA VAL A 29 26.48 -1.76 14.09
C VAL A 29 25.41 -1.24 13.15
N LYS A 30 25.52 -1.60 11.87
CA LYS A 30 24.50 -1.31 10.88
C LYS A 30 23.21 -1.84 11.48
N PRO A 31 22.19 -1.00 11.69
CA PRO A 31 20.93 -1.47 12.23
C PRO A 31 20.52 -2.65 11.35
N SER A 32 20.43 -3.83 11.97
CA SER A 32 20.02 -5.06 11.28
C SER A 32 18.73 -4.73 10.55
N GLU A 33 18.80 -4.69 9.22
CA GLU A 33 17.61 -4.47 8.40
C GLU A 33 16.63 -5.58 8.75
N LYS A 34 15.46 -5.20 9.29
CA LYS A 34 14.39 -6.15 9.61
C LYS A 34 14.17 -7.02 8.36
N PRO A 35 14.17 -8.36 8.48
CA PRO A 35 13.91 -9.23 7.34
C PRO A 35 12.62 -8.82 6.63
N PHE A 36 12.65 -8.79 5.30
CA PHE A 36 11.47 -8.47 4.51
C PHE A 36 10.37 -9.52 4.74
N VAL A 37 9.25 -9.09 5.29
CA VAL A 37 8.06 -9.92 5.51
C VAL A 37 6.97 -9.50 4.53
N ILE A 38 6.66 -10.36 3.58
CA ILE A 38 5.71 -10.06 2.50
C ILE A 38 4.28 -9.81 3.02
N THR A 39 3.91 -10.41 4.14
CA THR A 39 2.59 -10.22 4.78
C THR A 39 2.48 -8.89 5.51
N ASP A 40 3.59 -8.15 5.70
CA ASP A 40 3.56 -6.74 6.14
C ASP A 40 3.19 -5.79 4.98
N HIS A 41 2.84 -6.34 3.81
CA HIS A 41 2.51 -5.60 2.59
C HIS A 41 1.23 -6.13 1.93
N PHE A 42 0.69 -5.32 1.03
CA PHE A 42 -0.36 -5.72 0.11
C PHE A 42 -0.08 -5.14 -1.28
N VAL A 43 -0.64 -5.77 -2.31
CA VAL A 43 -0.58 -5.20 -3.67
C VAL A 43 -1.80 -4.32 -3.88
N ALA A 44 -1.61 -3.12 -4.41
CA ALA A 44 -2.67 -2.28 -4.94
C ALA A 44 -2.35 -1.86 -6.37
N GLY A 45 -3.32 -1.94 -7.27
CA GLY A 45 -3.07 -1.61 -8.66
C GLY A 45 -4.34 -1.47 -9.48
N THR A 46 -4.15 -1.37 -10.78
CA THR A 46 -5.22 -1.24 -11.75
C THR A 46 -5.21 -2.34 -12.79
N ILE A 47 -6.38 -2.67 -13.32
CA ILE A 47 -6.56 -3.57 -14.47
C ILE A 47 -7.42 -2.90 -15.53
N THR A 48 -6.99 -2.99 -16.79
CA THR A 48 -7.66 -2.41 -17.96
C THR A 48 -7.77 -3.49 -19.03
N PRO A 49 -8.98 -3.86 -19.49
CA PRO A 49 -9.13 -4.79 -20.60
C PRO A 49 -8.43 -4.26 -21.86
N GLN A 50 -8.04 -5.15 -22.78
CA GLN A 50 -7.38 -4.73 -24.03
C GLN A 50 -8.21 -3.75 -24.88
N SER A 51 -9.54 -3.83 -24.80
CA SER A 51 -10.47 -2.89 -25.44
C SER A 51 -10.43 -1.48 -24.83
N ASN A 52 -9.78 -1.29 -23.68
CA ASN A 52 -9.77 -0.07 -22.88
C ASN A 52 -11.18 0.40 -22.46
N SER A 53 -12.12 -0.54 -22.31
CA SER A 53 -13.51 -0.22 -21.96
C SER A 53 -13.69 0.31 -20.54
N TYR A 54 -12.75 0.01 -19.63
CA TYR A 54 -12.67 0.58 -18.28
C TYR A 54 -11.28 0.36 -17.69
N THR A 55 -10.95 1.11 -16.63
CA THR A 55 -9.79 0.81 -15.77
C THR A 55 -10.31 0.64 -14.35
N SER A 56 -10.21 -0.57 -13.81
CA SER A 56 -10.64 -0.90 -12.44
C SER A 56 -9.46 -0.91 -11.48
N VAL A 57 -9.74 -0.78 -10.19
CA VAL A 57 -8.78 -0.93 -9.09
C VAL A 57 -8.95 -2.31 -8.45
N PHE A 58 -7.83 -2.91 -8.04
CA PHE A 58 -7.81 -4.17 -7.29
C PHE A 58 -6.80 -4.11 -6.15
N PHE A 59 -6.99 -5.01 -5.18
CA PHE A 59 -6.05 -5.27 -4.11
C PHE A 59 -5.73 -6.75 -4.00
N ILE A 60 -4.54 -7.07 -3.50
CA ILE A 60 -4.18 -8.43 -3.09
C ILE A 60 -3.57 -8.35 -1.70
N SER A 61 -4.28 -8.89 -0.70
CA SER A 61 -3.71 -9.14 0.62
C SER A 61 -2.96 -10.47 0.61
N LEU A 62 -1.77 -10.47 1.17
CA LEU A 62 -0.89 -11.64 1.28
C LEU A 62 -0.95 -12.12 2.73
N LEU A 63 -1.32 -13.37 2.93
CA LEU A 63 -1.55 -13.98 4.24
C LEU A 63 -0.44 -14.98 4.57
N GLU A 64 -0.47 -15.48 5.80
CA GLU A 64 0.35 -16.62 6.19
C GLU A 64 0.00 -17.88 5.36
N ASN A 65 0.88 -18.87 5.40
CA ASN A 65 0.70 -20.17 4.70
C ASN A 65 0.50 -20.03 3.19
N ASN A 66 1.16 -19.05 2.58
CA ASN A 66 1.14 -18.81 1.14
C ASN A 66 -0.27 -18.55 0.56
N LYS A 67 -1.20 -18.04 1.38
CA LYS A 67 -2.56 -17.68 0.93
C LYS A 67 -2.67 -16.22 0.54
N ALA A 68 -3.51 -15.93 -0.44
CA ALA A 68 -3.77 -14.57 -0.90
C ALA A 68 -5.27 -14.32 -1.06
N VAL A 69 -5.69 -13.07 -0.86
CA VAL A 69 -7.07 -12.62 -1.09
C VAL A 69 -7.04 -11.50 -2.12
N PHE A 70 -7.59 -11.77 -3.30
CA PHE A 70 -7.86 -10.77 -4.31
C PHE A 70 -9.17 -10.06 -4.00
N MET A 71 -9.14 -8.74 -4.00
CA MET A 71 -10.27 -7.87 -3.73
C MET A 71 -10.46 -6.91 -4.90
N GLY A 72 -11.69 -6.79 -5.37
CA GLY A 72 -12.09 -5.81 -6.38
C GLY A 72 -13.49 -5.30 -6.08
N THR A 73 -14.20 -4.85 -7.11
CA THR A 73 -15.58 -4.38 -6.97
C THR A 73 -16.58 -5.51 -6.66
N GLY A 74 -16.28 -6.73 -7.13
CA GLY A 74 -17.08 -7.93 -6.88
C GLY A 74 -16.83 -8.56 -5.51
N ASN A 75 -16.97 -9.89 -5.48
CA ASN A 75 -16.65 -10.71 -4.32
C ASN A 75 -15.13 -10.84 -4.15
N ASN A 76 -14.70 -11.07 -2.91
CA ASN A 76 -13.33 -11.44 -2.62
C ASN A 76 -13.07 -12.85 -3.13
N LEU A 77 -11.88 -13.09 -3.67
CA LEU A 77 -11.46 -14.39 -4.18
C LEU A 77 -10.18 -14.81 -3.48
N THR A 78 -10.16 -16.04 -2.99
CA THR A 78 -9.00 -16.60 -2.30
C THR A 78 -8.18 -17.44 -3.25
N GLY A 79 -6.86 -17.38 -3.10
CA GLY A 79 -5.92 -18.15 -3.87
C GLY A 79 -4.63 -18.41 -3.10
N ASP A 80 -3.61 -18.80 -3.84
CA ASP A 80 -2.27 -19.06 -3.33
C ASP A 80 -1.30 -18.04 -3.93
N TYR A 81 -0.21 -17.75 -3.21
CA TYR A 81 0.91 -16.99 -3.75
C TYR A 81 2.24 -17.72 -3.62
N THR A 82 3.13 -17.40 -4.55
CA THR A 82 4.54 -17.78 -4.51
C THR A 82 5.37 -16.51 -4.57
N LEU A 83 6.31 -16.39 -3.64
CA LEU A 83 7.28 -15.29 -3.59
C LEU A 83 8.68 -15.85 -3.87
N THR A 84 9.37 -15.25 -4.83
CA THR A 84 10.80 -15.46 -5.10
C THR A 84 11.58 -14.18 -4.81
N LYS A 85 12.89 -14.20 -5.04
CA LYS A 85 13.73 -13.01 -4.89
C LYS A 85 13.32 -11.85 -5.83
N ASP A 86 12.71 -12.15 -6.97
CA ASP A 86 12.46 -11.24 -8.09
C ASP A 86 11.00 -11.26 -8.58
N SER A 87 10.13 -12.07 -7.98
CA SER A 87 8.74 -12.18 -8.41
C SER A 87 7.78 -12.48 -7.28
N LEU A 88 6.56 -11.96 -7.44
CA LEU A 88 5.38 -12.36 -6.68
C LEU A 88 4.34 -12.86 -7.68
N ILE A 89 3.85 -14.08 -7.49
CA ILE A 89 2.83 -14.70 -8.33
C ILE A 89 1.65 -15.07 -7.46
N VAL A 90 0.45 -14.66 -7.85
CA VAL A 90 -0.81 -14.96 -7.14
C VAL A 90 -1.72 -15.69 -8.12
N THR A 91 -2.24 -16.85 -7.70
CA THR A 91 -3.12 -17.68 -8.52
C THR A 91 -4.42 -17.95 -7.77
N ILE A 92 -5.55 -17.68 -8.42
CA ILE A 92 -6.87 -18.12 -7.98
C ILE A 92 -7.28 -19.27 -8.89
N SER A 93 -7.46 -20.45 -8.31
CA SER A 93 -7.70 -21.71 -9.04
C SER A 93 -9.17 -22.12 -9.12
N ASP A 94 -10.11 -21.21 -8.84
CA ASP A 94 -11.54 -21.44 -9.07
C ASP A 94 -11.80 -21.55 -10.60
N PRO A 95 -12.37 -22.66 -11.11
CA PRO A 95 -12.64 -22.82 -12.54
C PRO A 95 -13.49 -21.71 -13.17
N ASN A 96 -14.42 -21.13 -12.41
CA ASN A 96 -15.30 -20.05 -12.86
C ASN A 96 -14.68 -18.67 -12.68
N ASN A 97 -13.60 -18.56 -11.90
CA ASN A 97 -12.96 -17.30 -11.54
C ASN A 97 -11.43 -17.37 -11.64
N TYR A 98 -10.89 -18.18 -12.54
CA TYR A 98 -9.46 -18.43 -12.64
C TYR A 98 -8.71 -17.12 -12.90
N ARG A 99 -7.70 -16.81 -12.07
CA ARG A 99 -6.92 -15.57 -12.21
C ARG A 99 -5.45 -15.85 -11.95
N ILE A 100 -4.60 -15.14 -12.68
CA ILE A 100 -3.16 -15.09 -12.42
C ILE A 100 -2.75 -13.61 -12.38
N ALA A 101 -2.14 -13.20 -11.28
CA ALA A 101 -1.44 -11.93 -11.18
C ALA A 101 0.06 -12.21 -10.98
N LYS A 102 0.93 -11.59 -11.79
CA LYS A 102 2.38 -11.73 -11.69
C LYS A 102 3.00 -10.35 -11.58
N PHE A 103 3.96 -10.20 -10.66
CA PHE A 103 4.68 -8.96 -10.43
C PHE A 103 6.17 -9.24 -10.42
N LYS A 104 6.95 -8.41 -11.13
CA LYS A 104 8.41 -8.43 -11.03
C LYS A 104 8.86 -7.45 -9.95
N LEU A 105 9.70 -7.91 -9.03
CA LEU A 105 10.25 -7.12 -7.94
C LEU A 105 11.71 -6.77 -8.23
N ASN A 106 12.12 -5.54 -7.94
CA ASN A 106 13.53 -5.17 -7.92
C ASN A 106 14.19 -5.48 -6.55
N GLU A 107 15.46 -5.15 -6.41
CA GLU A 107 16.23 -5.36 -5.17
C GLU A 107 15.64 -4.62 -3.96
N LYS A 108 14.97 -3.48 -4.20
CA LYS A 108 14.24 -2.69 -3.20
C LYS A 108 12.82 -3.18 -2.93
N ARG A 109 12.43 -4.33 -3.49
CA ARG A 109 11.08 -4.92 -3.40
C ARG A 109 9.98 -4.07 -4.03
N GLU A 110 10.34 -3.15 -4.93
CA GLU A 110 9.39 -2.36 -5.69
C GLU A 110 8.90 -3.15 -6.91
N VAL A 111 7.61 -3.03 -7.23
CA VAL A 111 7.02 -3.61 -8.43
C VAL A 111 7.48 -2.82 -9.64
N THR A 112 8.16 -3.49 -10.57
CA THR A 112 8.67 -2.88 -11.82
C THR A 112 7.88 -3.30 -13.06
N TRP A 113 7.09 -4.37 -12.94
CA TRP A 113 6.25 -4.89 -14.01
C TRP A 113 5.10 -5.70 -13.42
N ALA A 114 3.94 -5.64 -14.07
CA ALA A 114 2.74 -6.35 -13.66
C ALA A 114 2.08 -7.03 -14.87
N TYR A 115 1.54 -8.23 -14.63
CA TYR A 115 0.71 -8.98 -15.57
C TYR A 115 -0.52 -9.50 -14.86
N TYR A 116 -1.64 -9.45 -15.56
CA TYR A 116 -2.89 -9.97 -15.05
C TYR A 116 -3.67 -10.67 -16.14
N LYS A 117 -4.17 -11.86 -15.81
CA LYS A 117 -5.08 -12.65 -16.65
C LYS A 117 -6.24 -13.14 -15.79
N ALA A 118 -7.46 -13.02 -16.32
CA ALA A 118 -8.65 -13.63 -15.76
C ALA A 118 -9.31 -14.51 -16.81
N LEU A 119 -9.54 -15.78 -16.48
CA LEU A 119 -9.99 -16.82 -17.40
C LEU A 119 -9.11 -16.83 -18.65
N THR A 120 -9.66 -16.50 -19.81
CA THR A 120 -8.97 -16.44 -21.09
C THR A 120 -8.46 -15.05 -21.46
N MET A 121 -8.84 -14.01 -20.72
CA MET A 121 -8.58 -12.61 -21.07
C MET A 121 -7.37 -12.04 -20.31
N GLU A 122 -6.48 -11.41 -21.06
CA GLU A 122 -5.36 -10.64 -20.50
C GLU A 122 -5.73 -9.16 -20.36
N TYR A 123 -5.20 -8.53 -19.31
CA TYR A 123 -5.44 -7.13 -18.99
C TYR A 123 -4.10 -6.40 -18.93
N LYS A 124 -4.11 -5.13 -19.32
CA LYS A 124 -3.05 -4.22 -18.92
C LYS A 124 -3.15 -4.06 -17.40
N ALA A 125 -2.04 -4.24 -16.70
CA ALA A 125 -2.03 -4.23 -15.25
C ALA A 125 -0.95 -3.29 -14.71
N THR A 126 -1.24 -2.69 -13.56
CA THR A 126 -0.26 -2.03 -12.71
C THR A 126 -0.25 -2.70 -11.35
N GLY A 127 0.74 -2.38 -10.53
CA GLY A 127 0.81 -2.84 -9.14
C GLY A 127 1.83 -2.04 -8.36
N ASN A 128 1.51 -1.77 -7.11
CA ASN A 128 2.42 -1.25 -6.10
C ASN A 128 2.38 -2.22 -4.93
N LEU A 129 3.55 -2.59 -4.43
CA LEU A 129 3.66 -3.32 -3.17
C LEU A 129 3.72 -2.29 -2.06
N LEU A 130 2.61 -2.11 -1.36
CA LEU A 130 2.44 -1.08 -0.35
C LEU A 130 2.54 -1.69 1.05
N PRO A 131 3.24 -1.04 1.99
CA PRO A 131 3.26 -1.50 3.37
C PRO A 131 1.85 -1.38 3.99
N LEU A 132 1.52 -2.29 4.90
CA LEU A 132 0.34 -2.16 5.76
C LEU A 132 0.56 -0.98 6.70
N ALA A 133 -0.14 0.13 6.43
CA ALA A 133 0.02 1.33 7.23
C ALA A 133 -0.53 1.12 8.65
N LYS A 134 0.20 1.61 9.65
CA LYS A 134 -0.28 1.59 11.05
C LYS A 134 -1.41 2.59 11.26
N GLU A 135 -1.36 3.71 10.55
CA GLU A 135 -2.34 4.79 10.62
C GLU A 135 -3.18 4.84 9.35
N ASN A 136 -4.44 5.25 9.48
CA ASN A 136 -5.33 5.42 8.35
C ASN A 136 -4.84 6.57 7.45
N GLN A 137 -4.33 6.22 6.28
CA GLN A 137 -3.79 7.15 5.28
C GLN A 137 -4.85 8.01 4.60
N LEU A 138 -6.15 7.78 4.86
CA LEU A 138 -7.26 8.61 4.38
C LEU A 138 -7.71 9.65 5.40
N ALA A 139 -7.37 9.47 6.68
CA ALA A 139 -7.91 10.25 7.78
C ALA A 139 -7.68 11.76 7.61
N GLY A 140 -8.77 12.53 7.58
CA GLY A 140 -8.78 13.99 7.48
C GLY A 140 -8.29 14.56 6.14
N LYS A 141 -7.99 13.73 5.15
CA LYS A 141 -7.40 14.18 3.89
C LYS A 141 -8.45 14.60 2.87
N THR A 142 -8.06 15.58 2.06
CA THR A 142 -8.78 15.97 0.86
C THR A 142 -7.89 15.72 -0.36
N PHE A 143 -8.44 15.10 -1.38
CA PHE A 143 -7.77 14.83 -2.65
C PHE A 143 -8.53 15.52 -3.77
N LYS A 144 -7.83 16.15 -4.70
CA LYS A 144 -8.40 16.84 -5.86
C LYS A 144 -7.80 16.28 -7.15
N GLY A 145 -8.63 16.06 -8.16
CA GLY A 145 -8.18 15.46 -9.40
C GLY A 145 -9.24 15.46 -10.48
N GLU A 146 -9.08 14.54 -11.42
CA GLU A 146 -9.99 14.37 -12.54
C GLU A 146 -10.56 12.95 -12.51
N GLU A 147 -11.88 12.86 -12.68
CA GLU A 147 -12.58 11.59 -12.89
C GLU A 147 -12.97 11.46 -14.37
N PHE A 148 -12.58 10.36 -14.98
CA PHE A 148 -12.87 10.00 -16.36
C PHE A 148 -14.02 9.01 -16.40
N LYS A 149 -15.11 9.35 -17.09
CA LYS A 149 -16.14 8.37 -17.47
C LYS A 149 -15.60 7.55 -18.64
N MET A 150 -15.45 6.25 -18.45
CA MET A 150 -15.03 5.32 -19.51
C MET A 150 -16.25 5.05 -20.43
N GLY A 151 -16.17 5.51 -21.69
CA GLY A 151 -17.29 5.60 -22.66
C GLY A 151 -17.14 6.82 -23.60
N PRO A 152 -18.18 7.26 -24.35
CA PRO A 152 -18.10 8.36 -25.33
C PRO A 152 -17.96 9.80 -24.75
N VAL A 153 -17.13 9.93 -23.71
CA VAL A 153 -16.55 11.16 -23.13
C VAL A 153 -17.47 12.01 -22.26
N SER A 154 -17.22 11.98 -20.95
CA SER A 154 -17.49 13.07 -20.00
C SER A 154 -16.47 12.98 -18.89
N ASN A 155 -15.64 14.01 -18.73
CA ASN A 155 -14.69 14.12 -17.62
C ASN A 155 -15.26 15.06 -16.58
N ARG A 156 -15.02 14.78 -15.30
CA ARG A 156 -15.34 15.68 -14.19
C ARG A 156 -14.02 16.28 -13.69
N PRO A 157 -13.59 17.42 -14.25
CA PRO A 157 -12.40 18.09 -13.77
C PRO A 157 -12.64 18.64 -12.37
N ASN A 158 -11.57 18.74 -11.57
CA ASN A 158 -11.62 19.28 -10.21
C ASN A 158 -12.54 18.53 -9.25
N LEU A 159 -12.82 17.25 -9.49
CA LEU A 159 -13.53 16.43 -8.53
C LEU A 159 -12.66 16.23 -7.29
N MET A 160 -13.28 16.35 -6.12
CA MET A 160 -12.62 16.21 -4.83
C MET A 160 -13.20 15.01 -4.08
N TYR A 161 -12.33 14.36 -3.31
CA TYR A 161 -12.67 13.39 -2.28
C TYR A 161 -12.24 13.97 -0.94
N LYS A 162 -13.18 14.15 -0.02
CA LYS A 162 -12.93 14.66 1.33
C LYS A 162 -13.30 13.59 2.34
N PHE A 163 -12.29 13.00 2.97
CA PHE A 163 -12.47 11.99 4.00
C PHE A 163 -12.69 12.66 5.36
N ASN A 164 -13.52 12.06 6.21
CA ASN A 164 -13.72 12.56 7.58
C ASN A 164 -12.45 12.40 8.42
N ALA A 165 -12.45 12.96 9.63
CA ALA A 165 -11.28 12.95 10.51
C ALA A 165 -10.74 11.54 10.83
N GLN A 166 -11.61 10.52 10.80
CA GLN A 166 -11.24 9.12 11.05
C GLN A 166 -10.90 8.36 9.76
N GLY A 167 -11.17 8.95 8.59
CA GLY A 167 -11.05 8.33 7.26
C GLY A 167 -12.02 7.17 7.04
N THR A 168 -13.12 7.12 7.78
CA THR A 168 -14.14 6.04 7.71
C THR A 168 -15.34 6.39 6.85
N ALA A 169 -15.39 7.63 6.34
CA ALA A 169 -16.37 8.07 5.37
C ALA A 169 -15.77 9.15 4.47
N PHE A 170 -16.43 9.41 3.33
CA PHE A 170 -16.08 10.53 2.46
C PHE A 170 -17.29 11.24 1.85
N GLY A 171 -17.07 12.49 1.46
CA GLY A 171 -17.90 13.24 0.52
C GLY A 171 -17.15 13.46 -0.80
N THR A 172 -17.89 13.61 -1.90
CA THR A 172 -17.30 13.93 -3.21
C THR A 172 -18.10 14.98 -3.97
N GLY A 173 -17.41 15.84 -4.71
CA GLY A 173 -17.98 16.94 -5.48
C GLY A 173 -16.89 17.93 -5.90
N VAL A 174 -17.27 19.11 -6.39
CA VAL A 174 -16.31 20.10 -6.95
C VAL A 174 -15.96 21.24 -5.99
N ASP A 175 -16.68 21.38 -4.88
CA ASP A 175 -16.47 22.40 -3.85
C ASP A 175 -16.22 21.74 -2.48
N ALA A 176 -14.97 21.77 -2.01
CA ALA A 176 -14.54 21.18 -0.74
C ALA A 176 -15.29 21.70 0.49
N ALA A 177 -15.75 22.95 0.48
CA ALA A 177 -16.42 23.56 1.61
C ALA A 177 -17.84 23.00 1.78
N ALA A 178 -18.48 22.63 0.68
CA ALA A 178 -19.83 22.07 0.65
C ALA A 178 -19.87 20.54 0.83
N LEU A 179 -18.71 19.85 0.81
CA LEU A 179 -18.67 18.39 0.95
C LEU A 179 -18.95 17.95 2.39
N ASP A 180 -20.02 17.17 2.56
CA ASP A 180 -20.24 16.37 3.76
C ASP A 180 -19.31 15.16 3.74
N ALA A 181 -18.26 15.21 4.58
CA ALA A 181 -17.27 14.15 4.70
C ALA A 181 -17.82 12.86 5.34
N ASN A 182 -19.05 12.86 5.85
CA ASN A 182 -19.71 11.69 6.44
C ASN A 182 -20.75 11.04 5.52
N ALA A 183 -20.91 11.53 4.29
CA ALA A 183 -21.97 11.11 3.38
C ALA A 183 -21.89 9.62 2.98
N ASN A 184 -20.67 9.11 2.72
CA ASN A 184 -20.46 7.74 2.23
C ASN A 184 -19.53 6.97 3.18
N ALA A 185 -20.09 6.12 4.04
CA ALA A 185 -19.30 5.25 4.92
C ALA A 185 -18.53 4.19 4.13
N VAL A 186 -17.26 3.96 4.50
CA VAL A 186 -16.37 3.03 3.79
C VAL A 186 -15.95 1.85 4.64
N GLU A 187 -15.71 0.74 3.99
CA GLU A 187 -14.86 -0.33 4.50
C GLU A 187 -13.40 0.06 4.28
N LEU A 188 -12.63 0.16 5.35
CA LEU A 188 -11.20 0.39 5.29
C LEU A 188 -10.44 -0.91 5.02
N LEU A 189 -9.52 -0.85 4.08
CA LEU A 189 -8.69 -1.97 3.65
C LEU A 189 -7.23 -1.59 3.92
N ASN A 190 -6.60 -2.28 4.86
CA ASN A 190 -5.16 -2.14 5.17
C ASN A 190 -4.72 -0.69 5.47
N ASN A 191 -5.63 0.14 6.00
CA ASN A 191 -5.41 1.57 6.33
C ASN A 191 -4.93 2.47 5.18
N SER A 192 -4.80 1.95 3.96
CA SER A 192 -4.32 2.71 2.78
C SER A 192 -5.27 2.57 1.59
N ALA A 193 -6.35 1.83 1.75
CA ALA A 193 -7.36 1.62 0.73
C ALA A 193 -8.77 1.61 1.35
N PHE A 194 -9.76 1.79 0.49
CA PHE A 194 -11.16 1.76 0.89
C PHE A 194 -12.03 1.08 -0.15
N ARG A 195 -13.19 0.63 0.31
CA ARG A 195 -14.29 0.17 -0.52
C ARG A 195 -15.59 0.77 0.00
N TYR A 196 -16.40 1.31 -0.90
CA TYR A 196 -17.74 1.81 -0.64
C TYR A 196 -18.73 1.02 -1.49
N LYS A 197 -19.87 0.66 -0.90
CA LYS A 197 -20.98 0.02 -1.59
C LYS A 197 -22.30 0.62 -1.13
N SER A 198 -23.13 1.06 -2.07
CA SER A 198 -24.49 1.53 -1.82
C SER A 198 -25.37 1.22 -3.03
N GLY A 199 -26.33 0.31 -2.85
CA GLY A 199 -27.14 -0.22 -3.95
C GLY A 199 -26.26 -0.82 -5.06
N SER A 200 -26.41 -0.33 -6.29
CA SER A 200 -25.59 -0.71 -7.45
C SER A 200 -24.29 0.10 -7.59
N THR A 201 -24.05 1.06 -6.69
CA THR A 201 -22.82 1.85 -6.68
C THR A 201 -21.75 1.13 -5.88
N THR A 202 -20.57 0.96 -6.48
CA THR A 202 -19.37 0.49 -5.80
C THR A 202 -18.22 1.43 -6.12
N GLU A 203 -17.51 1.90 -5.11
CA GLU A 203 -16.26 2.65 -5.25
C GLU A 203 -15.15 1.93 -4.52
N ILE A 204 -13.96 1.95 -5.10
CA ILE A 204 -12.79 1.30 -4.54
C ILE A 204 -11.55 2.14 -4.89
N GLY A 205 -10.67 2.36 -3.92
CA GLY A 205 -9.51 3.20 -4.14
C GLY A 205 -8.41 3.00 -3.12
N PHE A 206 -7.21 3.46 -3.46
CA PHE A 206 -6.03 3.39 -2.59
C PHE A 206 -5.18 4.64 -2.67
N VAL A 207 -4.45 4.88 -1.59
CA VAL A 207 -3.47 5.94 -1.45
C VAL A 207 -2.06 5.37 -1.62
N ASN A 208 -1.26 6.03 -2.44
CA ASN A 208 0.18 5.82 -2.53
C ASN A 208 0.88 7.19 -2.46
N GLY A 209 1.54 7.48 -1.34
CA GLY A 209 2.06 8.81 -1.04
C GLY A 209 0.94 9.85 -1.03
N ASN A 210 1.08 10.89 -1.86
CA ASN A 210 0.09 11.97 -1.98
C ASN A 210 -0.95 11.72 -3.09
N GLN A 211 -0.99 10.52 -3.67
CA GLN A 211 -1.90 10.19 -4.76
C GLN A 211 -2.99 9.24 -4.25
N LEU A 212 -4.24 9.54 -4.60
CA LEU A 212 -5.39 8.66 -4.47
C LEU A 212 -5.81 8.19 -5.87
N THR A 213 -5.95 6.89 -6.06
CA THR A 213 -6.50 6.29 -7.29
C THR A 213 -7.85 5.66 -6.96
N VAL A 214 -8.90 6.00 -7.72
CA VAL A 214 -10.27 5.51 -7.47
C VAL A 214 -10.87 4.93 -8.74
N PHE A 215 -11.56 3.81 -8.59
CA PHE A 215 -12.52 3.29 -9.54
C PHE A 215 -13.92 3.32 -8.95
N ARG A 216 -14.90 3.73 -9.76
CA ARG A 216 -16.31 3.78 -9.39
C ARG A 216 -17.16 3.12 -10.47
N SER A 217 -18.04 2.23 -10.04
CA SER A 217 -19.08 1.59 -10.84
C SER A 217 -20.44 2.05 -10.33
N SER A 218 -21.17 2.82 -11.13
CA SER A 218 -22.50 3.36 -10.77
C SER A 218 -23.39 3.43 -12.02
N GLY A 219 -23.72 2.27 -12.59
CA GLY A 219 -24.35 2.14 -13.91
C GLY A 219 -23.39 2.43 -15.09
N LEU A 220 -22.34 3.21 -14.85
CA LEU A 220 -21.20 3.48 -15.71
C LEU A 220 -19.90 3.28 -14.95
N PHE A 221 -18.80 3.19 -15.69
CA PHE A 221 -17.45 3.05 -15.13
C PHE A 221 -16.72 4.39 -15.12
N TYR A 222 -16.17 4.72 -13.96
CA TYR A 222 -15.42 5.93 -13.73
C TYR A 222 -14.08 5.58 -13.10
N TYR A 223 -13.03 6.29 -13.51
CA TYR A 223 -11.68 6.11 -13.01
C TYR A 223 -11.04 7.47 -12.82
N GLY A 224 -10.31 7.68 -11.73
CA GLY A 224 -9.66 8.96 -11.48
C GLY A 224 -8.39 8.82 -10.65
N ASN A 225 -7.51 9.79 -10.83
CA ASN A 225 -6.33 10.01 -9.99
C ASN A 225 -6.42 11.40 -9.38
N TYR A 226 -6.14 11.49 -8.10
CA TYR A 226 -6.33 12.69 -7.29
C TYR A 226 -5.09 12.95 -6.45
N THR A 227 -4.66 14.20 -6.38
CA THR A 227 -3.53 14.62 -5.55
C THR A 227 -4.06 15.21 -4.24
N GLN A 228 -3.42 14.87 -3.13
CA GLN A 228 -3.72 15.44 -1.83
C GLN A 228 -3.51 16.96 -1.85
N GLN A 229 -4.48 17.70 -1.30
CA GLN A 229 -4.40 19.16 -1.12
C GLN A 229 -3.73 19.55 0.20
#